data_AF-A0A536QD46-F1
#
_entry.id   AF-A0A536QD46-F1
#
_cell.length_a   1.000
_cell.length_b   1.000
_cell.length_c   1.000
_cell.angle_alpha   90.00
_cell.angle_beta   90.00
_cell.angle_gamma   90.00
#
_symmetry.space_group_name_H-M   'P 1'
#
loop_
_entity.id
_entity.type
_entity.pdbx_description
1 polymer ?
#
loop_
_entity_poly.entity_id
_entity_poly.type
_entity_poly.pdbx_seq_one_letter_code
_entity_poly.pdbx_strand_id
1 'polypeptide(L)'
;MLPALTFTRRRIPARRLIAAGSALALVLASATTARFSATPTTDDLASPSRPLTERLAASTWALAVPTAWLAAPIPQVRRGDSVDLLAVRQGDRPLALPIAADLRVMDTDDRTVVFEVDEVSATAIATARASGLLIVPLLRSAH
;
A
#
# COMPACT_ATOMS: atom_id res chain seq x y z
N MET A 1 -9.08 6.77 -74.14
CA MET A 1 -10.38 6.16 -73.79
C MET A 1 -10.23 5.48 -72.45
N LEU A 2 -11.01 5.89 -71.44
CA LEU A 2 -11.21 5.18 -70.17
C LEU A 2 -12.56 4.44 -70.30
N PRO A 3 -12.69 3.19 -69.81
CA PRO A 3 -13.12 2.92 -68.43
C PRO A 3 -12.54 1.57 -67.90
N ALA A 4 -12.80 1.00 -66.73
CA ALA A 4 -13.80 1.19 -65.69
C ALA A 4 -13.21 0.73 -64.34
N LEU A 5 -13.46 1.48 -63.27
CA LEU A 5 -13.14 1.08 -61.89
C LEU A 5 -14.24 0.15 -61.37
N THR A 6 -13.88 -1.06 -60.93
CA THR A 6 -14.79 -1.93 -60.19
C THR A 6 -14.28 -2.09 -58.76
N PHE A 7 -15.03 -1.52 -57.81
CA PHE A 7 -14.81 -1.65 -56.38
C PHE A 7 -15.32 -3.02 -55.88
N THR A 8 -14.45 -3.81 -55.27
CA THR A 8 -14.88 -4.92 -54.39
C THR A 8 -14.50 -4.60 -52.95
N ARG A 9 -15.51 -4.15 -52.20
CA ARG A 9 -15.47 -3.92 -50.75
C ARG A 9 -15.49 -5.27 -50.03
N ARG A 10 -14.40 -5.66 -49.35
CA ARG A 10 -14.41 -6.79 -48.41
C ARG A 10 -14.13 -6.31 -46.99
N ARG A 11 -15.04 -6.68 -46.08
CA ARG A 11 -15.19 -6.18 -44.71
C ARG A 11 -14.05 -6.64 -43.78
N ILE A 12 -13.65 -5.73 -42.90
CA ILE A 12 -12.73 -5.91 -41.77
C ILE A 12 -13.43 -6.71 -40.64
N PRO A 13 -12.72 -7.63 -39.96
CA PRO A 13 -12.99 -7.93 -38.56
C PRO A 13 -11.93 -7.31 -37.65
N ALA A 14 -12.42 -6.49 -36.71
CA ALA A 14 -11.63 -5.82 -35.67
C ALA A 14 -11.42 -6.75 -34.47
N ARG A 15 -10.19 -6.79 -33.95
CA ARG A 15 -9.80 -7.05 -32.54
C ARG A 15 -8.28 -6.82 -32.44
N ARG A 16 -7.88 -5.58 -32.14
CA ARG A 16 -7.32 -5.13 -30.84
C ARG A 16 -6.09 -5.92 -30.39
N LEU A 17 -4.92 -5.48 -30.85
CA LEU A 17 -3.64 -5.64 -30.16
C LEU A 17 -3.07 -4.23 -29.94
N ILE A 18 -3.23 -3.69 -28.74
CA ILE A 18 -2.50 -2.51 -28.25
C ILE A 18 -1.49 -3.11 -27.27
N ALA A 19 -0.27 -3.41 -27.71
CA ALA A 19 0.86 -2.49 -27.85
C ALA A 19 1.31 -1.96 -26.47
N ALA A 20 2.40 -2.57 -26.01
CA ALA A 20 3.26 -2.11 -24.92
C ALA A 20 3.86 -0.74 -25.23
N GLY A 21 4.15 0.05 -24.19
CA GLY A 21 4.89 1.29 -24.31
C GLY A 21 5.05 1.97 -22.95
N SER A 22 6.24 1.83 -22.39
CA SER A 22 6.69 2.33 -21.08
C SER A 22 7.18 3.79 -21.11
N ALA A 23 7.08 4.42 -19.93
CA ALA A 23 8.02 5.39 -19.33
C ALA A 23 7.85 6.92 -19.54
N LEU A 24 7.45 7.57 -18.43
CA LEU A 24 8.17 8.59 -17.65
C LEU A 24 8.34 10.04 -18.20
N ALA A 25 7.78 11.03 -17.49
CA ALA A 25 8.51 12.14 -16.83
C ALA A 25 7.58 13.13 -16.07
N LEU A 26 8.04 13.53 -14.88
CA LEU A 26 7.49 14.47 -13.88
C LEU A 26 7.32 15.92 -14.37
N VAL A 27 6.46 16.73 -13.70
CA VAL A 27 6.82 18.04 -13.07
C VAL A 27 5.86 18.36 -11.90
N LEU A 28 6.44 18.88 -10.81
CA LEU A 28 5.87 19.30 -9.52
C LEU A 28 5.11 20.65 -9.54
N ALA A 29 4.23 20.85 -8.55
CA ALA A 29 4.01 22.11 -7.82
C ALA A 29 3.11 21.83 -6.60
N SER A 30 3.15 22.42 -5.40
CA SER A 30 4.08 23.24 -4.61
C SER A 30 3.41 23.39 -3.23
N ALA A 31 4.15 23.14 -2.15
CA ALA A 31 4.05 23.70 -0.80
C ALA A 31 2.67 24.04 -0.14
N THR A 32 2.38 23.36 0.98
CA THR A 32 2.27 23.99 2.32
C THR A 32 2.42 22.91 3.39
N THR A 33 3.56 22.90 4.09
CA THR A 33 3.74 22.09 5.30
C THR A 33 3.09 22.79 6.49
N ALA A 34 1.83 22.45 6.76
CA ALA A 34 1.32 22.55 8.12
C ALA A 34 1.60 21.19 8.79
N ARG A 35 2.64 21.12 9.62
CA ARG A 35 2.83 20.00 10.53
C ARG A 35 1.73 20.08 11.58
N PHE A 36 0.60 19.44 11.31
CA PHE A 36 -0.33 19.10 12.37
C PHE A 36 0.24 17.89 13.11
N SER A 37 1.08 18.18 14.10
CA SER A 37 1.17 17.29 15.26
C SER A 37 -0.15 17.44 16.02
N ALA A 38 -1.21 16.81 15.49
CA ALA A 38 -2.36 16.52 16.29
C ALA A 38 -1.93 15.38 17.21
N THR A 39 -1.63 15.69 18.48
CA THR A 39 -1.53 14.66 19.51
C THR A 39 -2.88 13.94 19.50
N PRO A 40 -2.97 12.67 19.07
CA PRO A 40 -4.24 11.97 19.11
C PRO A 40 -4.66 11.92 20.58
N THR A 41 -5.79 12.55 20.88
CA THR A 41 -6.34 12.52 22.23
C THR A 41 -6.74 11.07 22.50
N THR A 42 -6.14 10.48 23.52
CA THR A 42 -6.22 9.06 23.90
C THR A 42 -7.67 8.53 24.09
N ASP A 43 -8.67 9.41 24.13
CA ASP A 43 -10.08 9.07 24.39
C ASP A 43 -10.92 8.64 23.16
N ASP A 44 -10.50 8.91 21.91
CA ASP A 44 -11.35 8.60 20.72
C ASP A 44 -11.12 7.18 20.15
N LEU A 45 -10.37 6.33 20.86
CA LEU A 45 -10.02 4.98 20.37
C LEU A 45 -11.04 3.89 20.75
N ALA A 46 -12.05 4.23 21.57
CA ALA A 46 -12.76 3.26 22.40
C ALA A 46 -14.07 2.70 21.85
N SER A 47 -14.55 3.09 20.66
CA SER A 47 -15.75 2.47 20.08
C SER A 47 -15.42 1.60 18.87
N PRO A 48 -15.32 0.27 19.03
CA PRO A 48 -15.25 -0.65 17.89
C PRO A 48 -16.50 -0.55 16.99
N SER A 49 -17.58 0.05 17.49
CA SER A 49 -18.84 0.29 16.77
C SER A 49 -18.75 1.32 15.64
N ARG A 50 -17.72 2.19 15.63
CA ARG A 50 -17.59 3.22 14.59
C ARG A 50 -17.02 2.60 13.29
N PRO A 51 -17.62 2.89 12.12
CA PRO A 51 -17.10 2.37 10.85
C PRO A 51 -15.62 2.76 10.66
N LEU A 52 -14.83 1.86 10.07
CA LEU A 52 -13.38 2.03 9.93
C LEU A 52 -13.00 3.33 9.23
N THR A 53 -13.78 3.77 8.25
CA THR A 53 -13.58 5.01 7.51
C THR A 53 -13.68 6.27 8.38
N GLU A 54 -14.48 6.24 9.44
CA GLU A 54 -14.60 7.36 10.39
C GLU A 54 -13.51 7.35 11.47
N ARG A 55 -12.72 6.27 11.55
CA ARG A 55 -11.61 6.13 12.51
C ARG A 55 -10.25 6.52 11.93
N LEU A 56 -10.14 6.57 10.60
CA LEU A 56 -8.92 6.98 9.90
C LEU A 56 -8.67 8.47 10.10
N ALA A 57 -7.40 8.84 10.26
CA ALA A 57 -6.97 10.22 10.17
C ALA A 57 -7.19 10.77 8.75
N ALA A 58 -7.10 12.09 8.61
CA ALA A 58 -7.21 12.72 7.31
C ALA A 58 -6.10 12.24 6.36
N SER A 59 -6.47 11.88 5.13
CA SER A 59 -5.53 11.44 4.08
C SER A 59 -4.75 10.16 4.40
N THR A 60 -5.30 9.28 5.24
CA THR A 60 -4.78 7.92 5.45
C THR A 60 -5.75 6.87 4.90
N TRP A 61 -5.25 5.65 4.76
CA TRP A 61 -6.01 4.49 4.30
C TRP A 61 -5.87 3.34 5.29
N ALA A 62 -6.87 2.46 5.30
CA ALA A 62 -6.74 1.17 5.95
C ALA A 62 -6.13 0.16 4.98
N LEU A 63 -5.02 -0.45 5.35
CA LEU A 63 -4.39 -1.53 4.60
C LEU A 63 -4.49 -2.83 5.39
N ALA A 64 -5.29 -3.77 4.89
CA ALA A 64 -5.33 -5.13 5.40
C ALA A 64 -4.09 -5.90 4.90
N VAL A 65 -3.17 -6.18 5.81
CA VAL A 65 -1.96 -6.97 5.55
C VAL A 65 -2.24 -8.40 6.03
N PRO A 66 -2.27 -9.40 5.13
CA PRO A 66 -2.34 -10.80 5.54
C PRO A 66 -1.21 -11.13 6.52
N THR A 67 -1.40 -12.04 7.47
CA THR A 67 -0.33 -12.48 8.38
C THR A 67 0.74 -13.32 7.65
N ALA A 68 0.44 -13.80 6.44
CA ALA A 68 1.30 -14.72 5.69
C ALA A 68 2.33 -14.15 4.67
N TRP A 69 2.42 -12.90 4.22
CA TRP A 69 2.34 -11.61 4.88
C TRP A 69 3.66 -11.27 5.59
N LEU A 70 3.77 -11.76 6.80
CA LEU A 70 4.85 -11.40 7.70
C LEU A 70 5.83 -12.56 7.77
N ALA A 71 7.11 -12.27 8.00
CA ALA A 71 8.14 -13.27 8.22
C ALA A 71 7.84 -14.12 9.47
N ALA A 72 7.14 -13.52 10.43
CA ALA A 72 6.53 -14.19 11.57
C ALA A 72 5.29 -13.39 12.02
N PRO A 73 4.25 -14.06 12.55
CA PRO A 73 3.17 -13.37 13.25
C PRO A 73 3.72 -12.68 14.49
N ILE A 74 3.21 -11.50 14.82
CA ILE A 74 3.52 -10.85 16.09
C ILE A 74 2.50 -11.36 17.13
N PRO A 75 2.93 -12.10 18.17
CA PRO A 75 2.01 -12.59 19.18
C PRO A 75 1.43 -11.42 19.98
N GLN A 76 0.13 -11.50 20.29
CA GLN A 76 -0.58 -10.58 21.18
C GLN A 76 -0.65 -9.12 20.70
N VAL A 77 -0.53 -8.86 19.39
CA VAL A 77 -0.84 -7.53 18.84
C VAL A 77 -2.29 -7.17 19.13
N ARG A 78 -2.49 -5.92 19.55
CA ARG A 78 -3.79 -5.35 19.84
C ARG A 78 -4.01 -4.11 19.00
N ARG A 79 -5.28 -3.80 18.80
CA ARG A 79 -5.67 -2.51 18.26
C ARG A 79 -5.11 -1.37 19.12
N GLY A 80 -4.56 -0.37 18.46
CA GLY A 80 -3.88 0.76 19.11
C GLY A 80 -2.37 0.59 19.24
N ASP A 81 -1.83 -0.62 19.07
CA ASP A 81 -0.39 -0.83 19.05
C ASP A 81 0.25 -0.14 17.83
N SER A 82 1.51 0.27 18.00
CA SER A 82 2.36 0.80 16.93
C SER A 82 3.36 -0.26 16.47
N VAL A 83 3.45 -0.45 15.16
CA VAL A 83 4.33 -1.43 14.51
C VAL A 83 5.18 -0.73 13.44
N ASP A 84 6.48 -1.03 13.42
CA ASP A 84 7.35 -0.70 12.29
C ASP A 84 7.49 -1.92 11.38
N LEU A 85 7.69 -1.68 10.08
CA LEU A 85 7.92 -2.74 9.10
C LEU A 85 9.29 -2.58 8.44
N LEU A 86 10.05 -3.68 8.44
CA LEU A 86 11.26 -3.84 7.65
C LEU A 86 11.00 -4.74 6.45
N ALA A 87 11.60 -4.42 5.31
CA ALA A 87 11.72 -5.34 4.19
C ALA A 87 13.10 -5.99 4.20
N VAL A 88 13.13 -7.32 4.21
CA VAL A 88 14.36 -8.11 4.32
C VAL A 88 14.53 -9.01 3.10
N ARG A 89 15.74 -9.01 2.53
CA ARG A 89 16.20 -10.03 1.59
C ARG A 89 17.15 -10.96 2.32
N GLN A 90 16.87 -12.26 2.27
CA GLN A 90 17.79 -13.30 2.75
C GLN A 90 18.64 -13.86 1.60
N GLY A 91 19.75 -14.51 1.92
CA GLY A 91 20.68 -15.12 0.96
C GLY A 91 21.99 -14.36 0.80
N ASP A 92 22.67 -14.57 -0.33
CA ASP A 92 24.06 -14.12 -0.59
C ASP A 92 24.28 -12.60 -0.54
N ARG A 93 23.21 -11.81 -0.75
CA ARG A 93 23.22 -10.34 -0.62
C ARG A 93 22.13 -9.91 0.35
N PRO A 94 22.36 -10.10 1.65
CA PRO A 94 21.37 -9.76 2.65
C PRO A 94 21.17 -8.24 2.71
N LEU A 95 19.93 -7.84 2.96
CA LEU A 95 19.50 -6.46 3.03
C LEU A 95 18.37 -6.35 4.05
N ALA A 96 18.37 -5.29 4.84
CA ALA A 96 17.23 -4.88 5.66
C ALA A 96 16.98 -3.38 5.44
N LEU A 97 15.76 -3.02 5.05
CA LEU A 97 15.35 -1.63 4.82
C LEU A 97 14.10 -1.31 5.63
N PRO A 98 14.05 -0.18 6.35
CA PRO A 98 12.79 0.32 6.90
C PRO A 98 11.88 0.74 5.74
N ILE A 99 10.63 0.28 5.76
CA ILE A 99 9.65 0.58 4.71
C ILE A 99 8.41 1.32 5.22
N ALA A 100 8.10 1.16 6.50
CA ALA A 100 7.04 1.89 7.18
C ALA A 100 7.36 1.96 8.68
N ALA A 101 7.00 3.06 9.31
CA ALA A 101 7.23 3.28 10.74
C ALA A 101 5.97 3.84 11.39
N ASP A 102 5.80 3.53 12.67
CA ASP A 102 4.69 3.95 13.52
C ASP A 102 3.32 3.64 12.91
N LEU A 103 3.19 2.45 12.29
CA LEU A 103 1.92 1.99 11.76
C LEU A 103 1.00 1.63 12.90
N ARG A 104 -0.12 2.34 12.98
CA ARG A 104 -1.13 2.08 13.99
C ARG A 104 -1.99 0.88 13.58
N VAL A 105 -2.12 -0.09 14.49
CA VAL A 105 -3.03 -1.22 14.33
C VAL A 105 -4.47 -0.75 14.54
N MET A 106 -5.27 -0.79 13.47
CA MET A 106 -6.68 -0.39 13.47
C MET A 106 -7.63 -1.53 13.80
N ASP A 107 -7.24 -2.75 13.43
CA ASP A 107 -7.92 -4.01 13.72
C ASP A 107 -6.98 -5.19 13.50
N THR A 108 -7.28 -6.34 14.09
CA THR A 108 -6.49 -7.56 13.89
C THR A 108 -7.32 -8.80 14.13
N ASP A 109 -7.07 -9.83 13.31
CA ASP A 109 -7.57 -11.19 13.51
C ASP A 109 -6.43 -12.20 13.25
N ASP A 110 -6.75 -13.50 13.23
CA ASP A 110 -5.74 -14.56 13.04
C ASP A 110 -5.06 -14.54 11.65
N ARG A 111 -5.67 -13.90 10.65
CA ARG A 111 -5.25 -13.95 9.24
C ARG A 111 -4.79 -12.62 8.70
N THR A 112 -5.14 -11.52 9.35
CA THR A 112 -4.91 -10.17 8.87
C THR A 112 -4.65 -9.21 10.02
N VAL A 113 -3.76 -8.26 9.76
CA VAL A 113 -3.59 -7.06 10.58
C VAL A 113 -3.95 -5.87 9.71
N VAL A 114 -4.87 -5.03 10.18
CA VAL A 114 -5.29 -3.82 9.48
C VAL A 114 -4.50 -2.65 10.05
N PHE A 115 -3.64 -2.06 9.22
CA PHE A 115 -2.88 -0.86 9.59
C PHE A 115 -3.55 0.38 9.03
N GLU A 116 -3.48 1.48 9.77
CA GLU A 116 -3.60 2.82 9.20
C GLU A 116 -2.27 3.17 8.52
N VAL A 117 -2.32 3.57 7.25
CA VAL A 117 -1.15 3.87 6.42
C VAL A 117 -1.35 5.14 5.61
N ASP A 118 -0.26 5.85 5.32
CA ASP A 118 -0.22 6.84 4.25
C ASP A 118 0.06 6.17 2.89
N GLU A 119 0.00 6.96 1.81
CA GLU A 119 0.19 6.47 0.44
C GLU A 119 1.60 5.90 0.23
N VAL A 120 2.60 6.54 0.84
CA VAL A 120 4.01 6.17 0.71
C VAL A 120 4.26 4.80 1.34
N SER A 121 3.79 4.62 2.58
CA SER A 121 3.91 3.36 3.33
C SER A 121 3.11 2.24 2.66
N ALA A 122 1.89 2.52 2.20
CA ALA A 122 1.08 1.54 1.47
C ALA A 122 1.80 1.02 0.22
N THR A 123 2.37 1.95 -0.56
CA THR A 123 3.13 1.63 -1.78
C THR A 123 4.41 0.87 -1.46
N ALA A 124 5.14 1.26 -0.42
CA ALA A 124 6.37 0.58 0.01
C ALA A 124 6.09 -0.87 0.46
N ILE A 125 5.03 -1.10 1.24
CA ILE A 125 4.60 -2.43 1.68
C ILE A 125 4.23 -3.30 0.49
N ALA A 126 3.38 -2.79 -0.42
CA ALA A 126 2.97 -3.50 -1.62
C ALA A 126 4.17 -3.84 -2.52
N THR A 127 5.08 -2.88 -2.72
CA THR A 127 6.28 -3.06 -3.56
C THR A 127 7.25 -4.07 -2.95
N ALA A 128 7.50 -4.01 -1.63
CA ALA A 128 8.34 -4.97 -0.94
C ALA A 128 7.81 -6.40 -1.14
N ARG A 129 6.49 -6.58 -0.99
CA ARG A 129 5.81 -7.86 -1.21
C ARG A 129 5.87 -8.33 -2.65
N ALA A 130 5.58 -7.45 -3.61
CA ALA A 130 5.68 -7.77 -5.04
C ALA A 130 7.13 -8.13 -5.46
N SER A 131 8.13 -7.57 -4.77
CA SER A 131 9.55 -7.83 -5.00
C SER A 131 10.06 -9.10 -4.30
N GLY A 132 9.19 -9.87 -3.64
CA GLY A 132 9.56 -11.09 -2.93
C GLY A 132 10.36 -10.87 -1.66
N LEU A 133 10.35 -9.65 -1.09
CA LEU A 133 11.00 -9.38 0.18
C LEU A 133 10.14 -9.92 1.33
N LEU A 134 10.82 -10.41 2.37
CA LEU A 134 10.16 -10.76 3.63
C LEU A 134 9.81 -9.48 4.39
N ILE A 135 8.57 -9.35 4.81
CA ILE A 135 8.16 -8.24 5.69
C ILE A 135 8.38 -8.70 7.12
N VAL A 136 9.30 -8.05 7.83
CA VAL A 136 9.57 -8.31 9.25
C VAL A 136 8.92 -7.21 10.06
N PRO A 137 7.90 -7.54 10.87
CA PRO A 137 7.29 -6.55 11.73
C PRO A 137 8.08 -6.38 13.05
N LEU A 138 8.16 -5.15 13.54
CA LEU A 138 8.79 -4.78 14.79
C LEU A 138 7.75 -4.10 15.68
N LEU A 139 7.51 -4.65 16.87
CA LEU A 139 6.64 -4.03 17.86
C LEU A 139 7.45 -3.04 18.69
N ARG A 140 6.97 -1.80 18.85
CA ARG A 140 7.63 -0.78 19.68
C ARG A 140 7.30 -0.97 21.16
N SER A 141 8.24 -0.62 22.04
CA SER A 141 7.95 -0.53 23.48
C SER A 141 6.99 0.62 23.75
N ALA A 142 6.19 0.48 24.80
CA ALA A 142 5.25 1.52 25.24
C ALA A 142 5.91 2.71 25.99
N HIS A 143 7.24 2.85 25.90
CA HIS A 143 8.05 3.77 26.71
C HIS A 143 9.19 4.36 25.88
#